data_AF-A0A6V7JHG4-F1
#
_entry.id   AF-A0A6V7JHG4-F1
#
_cell.length_a   1.000
_cell.length_b   1.000
_cell.length_c   1.000
_cell.angle_alpha   90.00
_cell.angle_beta   90.00
_cell.angle_gamma   90.00
#
_symmetry.space_group_name_H-M   'P 1'
#
loop_
_entity.id
_entity.type
_entity.pdbx_description
1 polymer ?
#
loop_
_entity_poly.entity_id
_entity_poly.type
_entity_poly.pdbx_seq_one_letter_code
_entity_poly.pdbx_strand_id
1 'polypeptide(L)'
;VTIYKEGKGFKKKRTVICREPQNPVWNDVLMFDLGSDILSTCVLEFSVVKTSGEILARCEVSKKCQRELFHRALAGKGASVQWVPLMGVDKRERSLS
;
A
#
# COMPACT_ATOMS: atom_id res chain seq x y z
N VAL A 1 1.95 0.17 -4.79
CA VAL A 1 0.74 0.53 -4.03
C VAL A 1 -0.48 0.11 -4.82
N THR A 2 -1.38 -0.62 -4.18
CA THR A 2 -2.64 -1.09 -4.78
C THR A 2 -3.80 -0.54 -3.95
N ILE A 3 -4.82 0.01 -4.62
CA ILE A 3 -6.09 0.41 -4.02
C ILE A 3 -7.07 -0.74 -4.26
N TYR A 4 -7.66 -1.28 -3.20
CA TYR A 4 -8.70 -2.28 -3.26
C TYR A 4 -10.06 -1.66 -2.97
N LYS A 5 -11.08 -2.06 -3.73
CA LYS A 5 -12.50 -1.77 -3.50
C LYS A 5 -13.23 -3.12 -3.43
N GLU A 6 -13.96 -3.37 -2.35
CA GLU A 6 -14.73 -4.62 -2.17
C GLU A 6 -13.88 -5.89 -2.36
N GLY A 7 -12.64 -5.87 -1.86
CA GLY A 7 -11.70 -6.99 -1.97
C GLY A 7 -11.04 -7.17 -3.35
N LYS A 8 -11.41 -6.38 -4.36
CA LYS A 8 -10.80 -6.43 -5.70
C LYS A 8 -9.82 -5.28 -5.91
N GLY A 9 -8.67 -5.59 -6.51
CA GLY A 9 -7.67 -4.60 -6.88
C GLY A 9 -8.23 -3.65 -7.94
N PHE A 10 -8.47 -2.40 -7.56
CA PHE A 10 -9.14 -1.39 -8.38
C PHE A 10 -8.14 -0.52 -9.15
N LYS A 11 -7.09 -0.03 -8.48
CA LYS A 11 -6.00 0.75 -9.12
C LYS A 11 -4.66 0.32 -8.55
N LYS A 12 -3.61 0.32 -9.37
CA LYS A 12 -2.24 -0.03 -8.95
C LYS A 12 -1.23 0.91 -9.58
N LYS A 13 -0.33 1.46 -8.78
CA LYS A 13 0.84 2.22 -9.23
C LYS A 13 2.11 1.71 -8.54
N ARG A 14 3.24 1.78 -9.24
CA ARG A 14 4.55 1.34 -8.77
C ARG A 14 5.52 2.51 -8.81
N THR A 15 6.48 2.49 -7.90
CA THR A 15 7.64 3.38 -7.91
C THR A 15 8.67 2.90 -8.92
N VAL A 16 9.71 3.69 -9.13
CA VAL A 16 10.91 3.23 -9.83
C VAL A 16 11.61 2.10 -9.08
N ILE A 17 12.37 1.28 -9.81
CA ILE A 17 13.19 0.22 -9.19
C ILE A 17 14.38 0.88 -8.48
N CYS A 18 14.47 0.69 -7.17
CA CYS A 18 15.65 1.07 -6.40
C CYS A 18 16.64 -0.10 -6.38
N ARG A 19 17.91 0.15 -6.71
CA ARG A 19 18.96 -0.88 -6.73
C ARG A 19 19.64 -1.06 -5.37
N GLU A 20 19.38 -0.18 -4.41
CA GLU A 20 19.89 -0.31 -3.05
C GLU A 20 19.02 -1.28 -2.23
N PRO A 21 19.55 -2.43 -1.78
CA PRO A 21 18.72 -3.54 -1.33
C PRO A 21 18.27 -3.47 0.13
N GLN A 22 18.97 -2.72 1.01
CA GLN A 22 18.69 -2.71 2.45
C GLN A 22 17.80 -1.54 2.90
N ASN A 23 18.07 -0.33 2.40
CA ASN A 23 17.35 0.89 2.81
C ASN A 23 16.99 1.74 1.59
N PRO A 24 16.16 1.23 0.68
CA PRO A 24 15.79 1.95 -0.53
C PRO A 24 15.08 3.27 -0.20
N VAL A 25 15.50 4.34 -0.88
CA VAL A 25 14.83 5.64 -0.86
C VAL A 25 14.25 5.90 -2.24
N TRP A 26 12.95 6.13 -2.32
CA TRP A 26 12.26 6.41 -3.58
C TRP A 26 11.94 7.90 -3.76
N ASN A 27 11.39 8.55 -2.73
CA ASN A 27 10.86 9.93 -2.83
C ASN A 27 9.86 10.14 -3.99
N ASP A 28 9.23 9.07 -4.46
CA ASP A 28 8.25 9.09 -5.54
C ASP A 28 6.87 9.54 -5.03
N VAL A 29 6.16 10.32 -5.85
CA VAL A 29 4.76 10.68 -5.62
C VAL A 29 3.85 9.81 -6.49
N LEU A 30 3.02 8.98 -5.87
CA LEU A 30 2.01 8.17 -6.55
C LEU A 30 0.63 8.82 -6.40
N MET A 31 0.14 9.47 -7.45
CA MET A 31 -1.18 10.12 -7.45
C MET A 31 -2.29 9.15 -7.86
N PHE A 32 -3.43 9.15 -7.17
CA PHE A 32 -4.60 8.36 -7.54
C PHE A 32 -5.85 9.24 -7.53
N ASP A 33 -6.53 9.34 -8.65
CA ASP A 33 -7.83 10.02 -8.72
C ASP A 33 -8.91 9.06 -8.24
N LEU A 34 -9.47 9.32 -7.06
CA LEU A 34 -10.47 8.48 -6.40
C LEU A 34 -11.72 9.31 -6.08
N GLY A 35 -12.89 8.74 -6.35
CA GLY A 35 -14.17 9.31 -5.90
C GLY A 35 -14.32 9.23 -4.38
N SER A 36 -15.15 10.10 -3.81
CA SER A 36 -15.43 10.13 -2.37
C SER A 36 -16.07 8.84 -1.85
N ASP A 37 -16.88 8.18 -2.67
CA ASP A 37 -17.48 6.87 -2.41
C ASP A 37 -16.38 5.80 -2.16
N ILE A 38 -15.34 5.80 -3.01
CA ILE A 38 -14.23 4.86 -2.95
C ILE A 38 -13.32 5.19 -1.78
N LEU A 39 -12.95 6.46 -1.62
CA LEU A 39 -12.04 6.90 -0.56
C LEU A 39 -12.51 6.44 0.83
N SER A 40 -13.82 6.52 1.09
CA SER A 40 -14.37 6.14 2.39
C SER A 40 -14.34 4.64 2.68
N THR A 41 -14.17 3.77 1.69
CA THR A 41 -14.30 2.31 1.85
C THR A 41 -13.10 1.52 1.35
N CYS A 42 -12.15 2.16 0.69
CA CYS A 42 -11.02 1.49 0.09
C CYS A 42 -10.02 0.97 1.12
N VAL A 43 -9.20 0.05 0.63
CA VAL A 43 -8.02 -0.45 1.33
C VAL A 43 -6.80 -0.05 0.50
N LEU A 44 -5.86 0.64 1.12
CA LEU A 44 -4.56 0.95 0.52
C LEU A 44 -3.57 -0.12 0.94
N GLU A 45 -3.05 -0.86 -0.03
CA GLU A 45 -1.99 -1.84 0.20
C GLU A 45 -0.65 -1.31 -0.32
N PHE A 46 0.31 -1.21 0.57
CA PHE A 46 1.72 -1.00 0.25
C PHE A 46 2.40 -2.36 0.18
N SER A 47 3.09 -2.65 -0.91
CA SER A 47 3.76 -3.93 -1.13
C SER A 47 5.18 -3.67 -1.59
N VAL A 48 6.15 -4.28 -0.90
CA VAL A 48 7.56 -4.30 -1.30
C VAL A 48 7.78 -5.53 -2.17
N VAL A 49 8.28 -5.33 -3.38
CA VAL A 49 8.33 -6.38 -4.40
C VAL A 49 9.73 -6.41 -5.01
N LYS A 50 10.30 -7.61 -5.15
CA LYS A 50 11.53 -7.82 -5.93
C LYS A 50 11.28 -7.59 -7.42
N THR A 51 12.35 -7.36 -8.17
CA THR A 51 12.32 -7.31 -9.64
C THR A 51 11.82 -8.60 -10.28
N SER A 52 11.99 -9.75 -9.59
CA SER A 52 11.42 -11.05 -9.98
C SER A 52 9.90 -11.12 -9.86
N GLY A 53 9.25 -10.14 -9.24
CA GLY A 53 7.81 -10.12 -8.95
C GLY A 53 7.42 -10.73 -7.60
N GLU A 54 8.37 -11.33 -6.87
CA GLU A 54 8.13 -11.85 -5.52
C GLU A 54 7.81 -10.71 -4.55
N ILE A 55 6.71 -10.82 -3.81
CA ILE A 55 6.35 -9.89 -2.74
C ILE A 55 7.09 -10.29 -1.48
N LEU A 56 7.78 -9.33 -0.86
CA LEU A 56 8.54 -9.56 0.37
C LEU A 56 7.72 -9.23 1.61
N ALA A 57 6.96 -8.15 1.54
CA ALA A 57 6.14 -7.70 2.64
C ALA A 57 5.02 -6.79 2.15
N ARG A 58 3.96 -6.69 2.96
CA ARG A 58 2.78 -5.87 2.69
C ARG A 58 2.43 -5.03 3.93
N CYS A 59 1.75 -3.91 3.72
CA CYS A 59 1.10 -3.15 4.77
C CYS A 59 -0.27 -2.68 4.28
N GLU A 60 -1.28 -2.91 5.10
CA GLU A 60 -2.64 -2.47 4.85
C GLU A 60 -2.94 -1.18 5.62
N VAL A 61 -3.46 -0.18 4.92
CA VAL A 61 -4.01 1.04 5.50
C VAL A 61 -5.48 1.16 5.11
N SER A 62 -6.37 1.05 6.09
CA SER A 62 -7.81 1.00 5.92
C SER A 62 -8.54 1.49 7.19
N LYS A 63 -9.88 1.42 7.20
CA LYS A 63 -10.67 1.66 8.42
C LYS A 63 -10.36 0.66 9.55
N LYS A 64 -9.79 -0.51 9.23
CA LYS A 64 -9.50 -1.59 10.19
C LYS A 64 -8.01 -1.61 10.58
N CYS A 65 -7.13 -1.46 9.60
CA CYS A 65 -5.68 -1.53 9.78
C CYS A 65 -5.06 -0.14 9.62
N GLN A 66 -4.14 0.28 10.51
CA GLN A 66 -3.55 1.62 10.49
C GLN A 66 -4.61 2.76 10.49
N ARG A 67 -5.70 2.56 11.25
CA ARG A 67 -6.92 3.39 11.24
C ARG A 67 -6.66 4.89 11.38
N GLU A 68 -5.76 5.29 12.27
CA GLU A 68 -5.44 6.70 12.51
C GLU A 68 -4.70 7.36 11.33
N LEU A 69 -3.92 6.60 10.58
CA LEU A 69 -3.31 7.08 9.33
C LEU A 69 -4.37 7.23 8.24
N PHE A 70 -5.25 6.23 8.11
CA PHE A 70 -6.34 6.25 7.14
C PHE A 70 -7.27 7.46 7.35
N HIS A 71 -7.72 7.70 8.59
CA HIS A 71 -8.58 8.85 8.89
C HIS A 71 -7.88 10.20 8.67
N ARG A 72 -6.59 10.32 8.99
CA ARG A 72 -5.83 11.55 8.71
C ARG A 72 -5.72 11.81 7.20
N ALA A 73 -5.44 10.79 6.41
CA ALA A 73 -5.41 10.90 4.95
C ALA A 73 -6.77 11.35 4.39
N LEU A 74 -7.87 10.78 4.91
CA LEU A 74 -9.24 11.17 4.50
C LEU A 74 -9.65 12.57 4.94
N ALA A 75 -9.18 13.03 6.10
CA ALA A 75 -9.53 14.36 6.61
C ALA A 75 -8.91 15.50 5.78
N GLY A 76 -8.01 15.20 4.85
CA GLY A 76 -7.38 16.20 3.97
C GLY A 76 -6.52 17.23 4.70
N LYS A 77 -6.19 17.00 5.99
CA LYS A 77 -5.47 17.95 6.86
C LYS A 77 -3.95 17.99 6.61
N GLY A 78 -3.53 17.83 5.35
CA GLY A 78 -2.13 17.96 4.93
C GLY A 78 -1.34 16.65 4.84
N ALA A 79 -0.12 16.76 4.32
CA ALA A 79 0.80 15.64 4.15
C ALA A 79 1.14 15.03 5.51
N SER A 80 0.93 13.72 5.65
CA SER A 80 1.36 12.96 6.81
C SER A 80 2.60 12.15 6.46
N VAL A 81 3.62 12.23 7.31
CA VAL A 81 4.79 11.35 7.23
C VAL A 81 4.69 10.38 8.39
N GLN A 82 4.60 9.09 8.09
CA GLN A 82 4.52 8.06 9.09
C GLN A 82 5.16 6.77 8.59
N TRP A 83 6.04 6.21 9.42
CA TRP A 83 6.50 4.84 9.25
C TRP A 83 5.38 3.87 9.59
N VAL A 84 5.15 2.89 8.73
CA VAL A 84 4.17 1.82 8.95
C VAL A 84 4.90 0.48 9.01
N PRO A 85 4.52 -0.42 9.94
CA PRO A 85 5.10 -1.74 10.01
C PRO A 85 4.70 -2.54 8.77
N LEU A 86 5.68 -3.24 8.19
CA LEU A 86 5.45 -4.20 7.13
C LEU A 86 5.21 -5.58 7.75
N MET A 87 4.18 -6.27 7.28
CA MET A 87 3.91 -7.65 7.60
C MET A 87 4.54 -8.54 6.53
N GLY A 88 5.23 -9.60 6.95
CA GLY A 88 5.71 -10.63 6.02
C GLY A 88 4.54 -11.25 5.25
N VAL A 89 4.81 -11.80 4.08
CA VAL A 89 3.79 -12.54 3.33
C VAL A 89 3.42 -13.80 4.11
N ASP A 90 2.15 -13.93 4.47
CA ASP A 90 1.64 -15.10 5.17
C ASP A 90 1.94 -16.36 4.34
N LYS A 91 2.63 -17.35 4.92
CA LYS A 91 3.15 -18.50 4.15
C LYS A 91 2.04 -19.38 3.53
N ARG A 92 0.77 -19.15 3.87
CA ARG A 92 -0.39 -19.92 3.39
C ARG A 92 -0.77 -19.65 1.92
N GLU A 93 -0.30 -18.58 1.29
CA GLU A 93 -0.54 -18.34 -0.14
C GLU A 93 0.34 -19.21 -1.07
N ARG A 94 1.28 -20.01 -0.53
CA ARG A 94 2.13 -20.93 -1.33
C ARG A 94 1.51 -22.30 -1.63
N SER A 95 0.27 -22.54 -1.25
CA SER A 95 -0.37 -23.88 -1.38
C SER A 95 -1.34 -24.01 -2.56
N LEU A 96 -1.37 -23.04 -3.49
CA LEU A 96 -2.26 -23.08 -4.67
C LEU A 96 -1.54 -22.85 -6.01
N SER A 97 -0.24 -23.15 -6.07
CA SER A 97 0.51 -23.24 -7.33
C SER A 97 0.93 -24.68 -7.59
#